data_AF-U4KRF0-F1
#
_entry.id   AF-U4KRF0-F1
#
_cell.length_a   1.000
_cell.length_b   1.000
_cell.length_c   1.000
_cell.angle_alpha   90.00
_cell.angle_beta   90.00
_cell.angle_gamma   90.00
#
_symmetry.space_group_name_H-M   'P 1'
#
loop_
_entity.id
_entity.type
_entity.pdbx_description
1 polymer ?
#
loop_
_entity_poly.entity_id
_entity_poly.type
_entity_poly.pdbx_seq_one_letter_code
_entity_poly.pdbx_strand_id
1 'polypeptide(L)'
;MQKVKGKKLKIFLLTILILLAFFIIMCLIFIDNTTLDFEKYEIGKKTENSQQVKIVHLSDLHFPKIKIDIDQLISKIEKEAPDIIAITGDLIDQSAVLSTSGVFSVYR
;
A
#
# COMPACT_ATOMS: atom_id res chain seq x y z
N MET A 1 -54.77 -7.62 2.66
CA MET A 1 -53.81 -6.49 2.58
C MET A 1 -52.47 -6.72 3.32
N GLN A 2 -52.33 -7.69 4.24
CA GLN A 2 -51.08 -7.93 4.99
C GLN A 2 -49.88 -8.45 4.16
N LYS A 3 -50.12 -9.24 3.09
CA LYS A 3 -49.05 -9.81 2.24
C LYS A 3 -48.17 -8.77 1.53
N VAL A 4 -48.68 -7.58 1.26
CA VAL A 4 -47.95 -6.51 0.53
C VAL A 4 -46.91 -5.83 1.42
N LYS A 5 -47.19 -5.68 2.74
CA LYS A 5 -46.23 -5.12 3.71
C LYS A 5 -44.98 -5.99 3.87
N GLY A 6 -45.14 -7.32 3.89
CA GLY A 6 -44.01 -8.25 3.99
C GLY A 6 -43.09 -8.27 2.77
N LYS A 7 -43.63 -8.09 1.56
CA LYS A 7 -42.83 -7.98 0.33
C LYS A 7 -41.99 -6.70 0.32
N LYS A 8 -42.57 -5.56 0.71
CA LYS A 8 -41.85 -4.28 0.81
C LYS A 8 -40.75 -4.33 1.87
N LEU A 9 -40.99 -5.00 3.02
CA LEU A 9 -39.97 -5.19 4.06
C LEU A 9 -38.82 -6.09 3.60
N LYS A 10 -39.12 -7.17 2.86
CA LYS A 10 -38.07 -8.04 2.28
C LYS A 10 -37.20 -7.29 1.25
N ILE A 11 -37.80 -6.45 0.41
CA ILE A 11 -37.07 -5.61 -0.54
C ILE A 11 -36.18 -4.62 0.22
N PHE A 12 -36.71 -3.97 1.25
CA PHE A 12 -35.94 -3.03 2.09
C PHE A 12 -34.74 -3.71 2.77
N LEU A 13 -34.93 -4.90 3.36
CA LEU A 13 -33.83 -5.67 3.95
C LEU A 13 -32.79 -6.11 2.90
N LEU A 14 -33.24 -6.50 1.70
CA LEU A 14 -32.34 -6.84 0.59
C LEU A 14 -31.52 -5.62 0.15
N THR A 15 -32.14 -4.44 0.05
CA THR A 15 -31.43 -3.20 -0.27
C THR A 15 -30.37 -2.86 0.77
N ILE A 16 -30.69 -2.98 2.07
CA ILE A 16 -29.72 -2.78 3.15
C ILE A 16 -28.55 -3.77 3.03
N LEU A 17 -28.84 -5.04 2.75
CA LEU A 17 -27.80 -6.06 2.59
C LEU A 17 -26.86 -5.74 1.43
N ILE A 18 -27.40 -5.28 0.29
CA ILE A 18 -26.61 -4.89 -0.88
C ILE A 18 -25.73 -3.67 -0.56
N LEU A 19 -26.28 -2.66 0.11
CA LEU A 19 -25.52 -1.48 0.52
C LEU A 19 -24.40 -1.83 1.50
N LEU A 20 -24.67 -2.74 2.45
CA LEU A 20 -23.66 -3.21 3.39
C LEU A 20 -22.54 -3.98 2.67
N ALA A 21 -22.89 -4.88 1.75
CA ALA A 21 -21.91 -5.61 0.95
C ALA A 21 -21.04 -4.65 0.11
N PHE A 22 -21.66 -3.65 -0.52
CA PHE A 22 -20.94 -2.62 -1.27
C PHE A 22 -19.97 -1.83 -0.38
N PHE A 23 -20.42 -1.43 0.81
CA PHE A 23 -19.57 -0.73 1.78
C PHE A 23 -18.36 -1.56 2.20
N ILE A 24 -18.57 -2.86 2.48
CA ILE A 24 -17.46 -3.78 2.84
C ILE A 24 -16.45 -3.87 1.69
N ILE A 25 -16.91 -4.02 0.45
CA ILE A 25 -16.02 -4.09 -0.72
C ILE A 25 -15.20 -2.80 -0.86
N MET A 26 -15.81 -1.62 -0.67
CA MET A 26 -15.09 -0.35 -0.71
C MET A 26 -14.02 -0.26 0.39
N CYS A 27 -14.32 -0.72 1.61
CA CYS A 27 -13.34 -0.77 2.70
C CYS A 27 -12.16 -1.70 2.37
N LEU A 28 -12.42 -2.88 1.80
CA LEU A 28 -11.36 -3.81 1.40
C LEU A 28 -10.44 -3.21 0.33
N ILE A 29 -11.01 -2.60 -0.71
CA ILE A 29 -10.23 -1.91 -1.76
C ILE A 29 -9.39 -0.79 -1.16
N PHE A 30 -9.91 -0.05 -0.19
CA PHE A 30 -9.16 1.02 0.47
C PHE A 30 -7.98 0.47 1.28
N ILE A 31 -8.18 -0.63 2.02
CA ILE A 31 -7.13 -1.28 2.81
C ILE A 31 -6.05 -1.84 1.89
N ASP A 32 -6.41 -2.56 0.82
CA ASP A 32 -5.44 -3.15 -0.10
C ASP A 32 -4.56 -2.09 -0.76
N ASN A 33 -5.13 -0.94 -1.15
CA ASN A 33 -4.38 0.16 -1.76
C ASN A 33 -3.49 0.96 -0.79
N THR A 34 -3.66 0.77 0.53
CA THR A 34 -2.87 1.46 1.57
C THR A 34 -1.96 0.50 2.34
N THR A 35 -2.10 -0.81 2.11
CA THR A 35 -1.29 -1.83 2.75
C THR A 35 0.05 -1.94 2.05
N LEU A 36 1.09 -1.95 2.88
CA LEU A 36 2.46 -2.10 2.42
C LEU A 36 2.85 -3.58 2.45
N ASP A 37 2.98 -4.18 1.28
CA ASP A 37 3.44 -5.56 1.11
C ASP A 37 4.94 -5.65 0.77
N PHE A 38 5.59 -6.72 1.22
CA PHE A 38 7.01 -6.99 1.01
C PHE A 38 7.19 -8.38 0.41
N GLU A 39 7.65 -8.42 -0.84
CA GLU A 39 8.01 -9.66 -1.50
C GLU A 39 9.52 -9.87 -1.42
N LYS A 40 9.94 -11.10 -1.09
CA LYS A 40 11.36 -11.48 -1.01
C LYS A 40 11.70 -12.44 -2.13
N TYR A 41 12.75 -12.09 -2.87
CA TYR A 41 13.28 -12.89 -3.95
C TYR A 41 14.73 -13.25 -3.67
N GLU A 42 15.04 -14.55 -3.66
CA GLU A 42 16.41 -15.04 -3.66
C GLU A 42 16.84 -15.30 -5.11
N ILE A 43 17.84 -14.57 -5.59
CA ILE A 43 18.39 -14.73 -6.93
C ILE A 43 19.80 -15.30 -6.81
N GLY A 44 20.05 -16.43 -7.47
CA GLY A 44 21.35 -17.09 -7.49
C GLY A 44 21.33 -18.50 -6.92
N LYS A 45 22.46 -19.21 -7.03
CA LYS A 45 22.65 -20.54 -6.41
C LYS A 45 23.36 -20.36 -5.07
N LYS A 46 22.81 -20.93 -4.00
CA LYS A 46 23.51 -21.06 -2.71
C LYS A 46 24.69 -22.02 -2.90
N THR A 47 25.89 -21.47 -3.10
CA THR A 47 27.14 -22.21 -3.00
C THR A 47 27.82 -21.85 -1.68
N GLU A 48 28.60 -22.77 -1.10
CA GLU A 48 29.19 -22.62 0.24
C GLU A 48 30.05 -21.34 0.40
N ASN A 49 30.53 -20.77 -0.71
CA ASN A 49 31.34 -19.54 -0.73
C ASN A 49 30.64 -18.32 -1.36
N SER A 50 29.33 -18.35 -1.57
CA SER A 50 28.61 -17.22 -2.16
C SER A 50 28.33 -16.14 -1.10
N GLN A 51 28.87 -14.94 -1.34
CA GLN A 51 28.56 -13.77 -0.52
C GLN A 51 27.14 -13.30 -0.85
N GLN A 52 26.25 -13.33 0.15
CA GLN A 52 24.89 -12.84 -0.01
C GLN A 52 24.88 -11.32 0.12
N VAL A 53 24.15 -10.67 -0.79
CA VAL A 53 23.88 -9.24 -0.74
C VAL A 53 22.38 -9.08 -0.65
N LYS A 54 21.91 -8.39 0.38
CA LYS A 54 20.49 -8.08 0.56
C LYS A 54 20.20 -6.71 -0.02
N ILE A 55 19.31 -6.68 -1.00
CA ILE A 55 18.88 -5.44 -1.65
C ILE A 55 17.40 -5.22 -1.34
N VAL A 56 17.07 -4.08 -0.73
CA VAL A 56 15.70 -3.58 -0.70
C VAL A 56 15.48 -2.73 -1.93
N HIS A 57 14.45 -3.04 -2.72
CA HIS A 57 14.11 -2.31 -3.93
C HIS A 57 12.79 -1.56 -3.74
N LEU A 58 12.84 -0.24 -3.93
CA LEU A 58 11.71 0.68 -3.83
C LEU A 58 11.47 1.29 -5.22
N SER A 59 10.24 1.22 -5.73
CA SER A 59 9.87 1.83 -7.02
C SER A 59 8.65 2.73 -6.88
N ASP A 60 8.56 3.75 -7.73
CA ASP A 60 7.35 4.57 -7.96
C ASP A 60 6.70 5.10 -6.67
N LEU A 61 7.55 5.64 -5.79
CA LEU A 61 7.10 6.18 -4.50
C LEU A 61 6.18 7.40 -4.67
N HIS A 62 6.34 8.19 -5.75
CA HIS A 62 5.50 9.34 -6.09
C HIS A 62 5.26 10.31 -4.93
N PHE A 63 6.32 10.73 -4.23
CA PHE A 63 6.20 11.73 -3.17
C PHE A 63 5.62 13.06 -3.71
N PRO A 64 4.77 13.76 -2.93
CA PRO A 64 4.31 13.44 -1.58
C PRO A 64 3.02 12.57 -1.55
N LYS A 65 2.54 12.08 -2.69
CA LYS A 65 1.25 11.37 -2.82
C LYS A 65 1.30 9.89 -2.46
N ILE A 66 2.42 9.43 -1.93
CA ILE A 66 2.58 8.08 -1.42
C ILE A 66 1.41 7.72 -0.48
N LYS A 67 0.76 6.60 -0.75
CA LYS A 67 -0.44 6.15 -0.01
C LYS A 67 -0.13 5.18 1.12
N ILE A 68 1.16 4.89 1.33
CA ILE A 68 1.65 4.03 2.40
C ILE A 68 2.22 4.87 3.53
N ASP A 69 2.16 4.30 4.73
CA ASP A 69 2.77 4.88 5.92
C ASP A 69 4.31 4.80 5.82
N ILE A 70 4.96 5.97 5.77
CA ILE A 70 6.41 6.09 5.63
C ILE A 70 7.15 5.58 6.87
N ASP A 71 6.59 5.75 8.06
CA ASP A 71 7.23 5.26 9.29
C ASP A 71 7.22 3.74 9.31
N GLN A 72 6.13 3.12 8.83
CA GLN A 72 6.07 1.67 8.65
C GLN A 72 7.05 1.17 7.58
N LEU A 73 7.19 1.88 6.46
CA LEU A 73 8.18 1.57 5.43
C LEU A 73 9.59 1.58 6.01
N ILE A 74 9.97 2.67 6.68
CA ILE A 74 11.31 2.84 7.28
C ILE A 74 11.57 1.74 8.31
N SER A 75 10.64 1.50 9.26
CA SER A 75 10.82 0.45 10.26
C SER A 75 10.98 -0.94 9.63
N LYS A 76 10.28 -1.24 8.52
CA LYS A 76 10.44 -2.52 7.83
C LYS A 76 11.80 -2.61 7.12
N ILE A 77 12.27 -1.54 6.48
CA ILE A 77 13.60 -1.49 5.85
C ILE A 77 14.70 -1.69 6.90
N GLU A 78 14.61 -1.01 8.04
CA GLU A 78 15.57 -1.15 9.15
C GLU A 78 15.61 -2.59 9.68
N LYS A 79 14.45 -3.24 9.83
CA LYS A 79 14.34 -4.65 10.25
C LYS A 79 14.95 -5.61 9.25
N GLU A 80 14.86 -5.32 7.95
CA GLU A 80 15.49 -6.15 6.93
C GLU A 80 17.01 -6.00 6.92
N ALA A 81 17.57 -4.91 7.46
CA ALA A 81 19.02 -4.65 7.48
C ALA A 81 19.68 -4.93 6.12
N PRO A 82 19.25 -4.25 5.03
CA PRO A 82 19.82 -4.45 3.70
C PRO A 82 21.23 -3.87 3.58
N ASP A 83 22.03 -4.46 2.70
CA ASP A 83 23.32 -3.91 2.30
C ASP A 83 23.13 -2.73 1.33
N ILE A 84 22.09 -2.77 0.50
CA ILE A 84 21.79 -1.77 -0.52
C ILE A 84 20.29 -1.45 -0.51
N ILE A 85 19.97 -0.17 -0.57
CA ILE A 85 18.62 0.32 -0.89
C ILE A 85 18.65 0.84 -2.32
N ALA A 86 17.96 0.17 -3.23
CA ALA A 86 17.80 0.59 -4.61
C ALA A 86 16.47 1.35 -4.76
N ILE A 87 16.53 2.61 -5.18
CA ILE A 87 15.35 3.43 -5.48
C ILE A 87 15.26 3.59 -7.00
N THR A 88 14.14 3.17 -7.59
CA THR A 88 13.88 3.25 -9.03
C THR A 88 12.51 3.85 -9.32
N GLY A 89 12.17 3.99 -10.61
CA GLY A 89 10.90 4.57 -11.03
C GLY A 89 10.77 6.03 -10.60
N ASP A 90 9.52 6.50 -10.48
CA ASP A 90 9.22 7.89 -10.19
C ASP A 90 9.21 8.17 -8.69
N LEU A 91 10.28 8.78 -8.20
CA LEU A 91 10.40 9.18 -6.79
C LEU A 91 9.47 10.35 -6.44
N ILE A 92 9.30 11.30 -7.36
CA ILE A 92 8.57 12.55 -7.14
C ILE A 92 7.43 12.63 -8.16
N ASP A 93 6.22 12.85 -7.69
CA ASP A 93 5.06 13.07 -8.56
C ASP A 93 5.20 14.41 -9.30
N GLN A 94 4.83 14.46 -10.59
CA GLN A 94 4.93 15.68 -11.41
C GLN A 94 4.20 16.90 -10.80
N SER A 95 3.11 16.67 -10.07
CA SER A 95 2.34 17.72 -9.39
C SER A 95 2.88 18.10 -8.01
N ALA A 96 4.01 17.54 -7.59
CA ALA A 96 4.63 17.87 -6.32
C ALA A 96 4.98 19.36 -6.27
N VAL A 97 4.47 20.04 -5.25
CA VAL A 97 4.92 21.39 -4.91
C VAL A 97 6.21 21.25 -4.10
N LEU A 98 7.28 21.93 -4.53
CA LEU A 98 8.60 21.87 -3.90
C LEU A 98 8.55 22.10 -2.38
N SER A 99 7.71 23.03 -1.91
CA SER A 99 7.56 23.35 -0.48
C SER A 99 6.93 22.22 0.35
N THR A 100 6.17 21.32 -0.27
CA THR A 100 5.49 20.19 0.41
C THR A 100 6.08 18.83 0.04
N SER A 101 7.08 18.80 -0.84
CA SER A 101 7.68 17.56 -1.38
C SER A 101 8.63 16.86 -0.42
N GLY A 102 8.97 17.47 0.73
CA GLY A 102 9.98 16.95 1.66
C GLY A 102 11.43 17.09 1.20
N VAL A 103 11.67 17.39 -0.09
CA VAL A 103 13.02 17.52 -0.70
C VAL A 103 13.88 18.58 0.01
N PHE A 104 13.27 19.69 0.45
CA PHE A 104 13.98 20.73 1.20
C PHE A 104 14.20 20.42 2.68
N SER A 105 13.50 19.43 3.26
CA SER A 105 13.64 19.09 4.69
C SER A 105 14.99 18.46 5.01
N VAL A 106 15.70 17.93 4.01
CA VAL A 106 17.01 17.28 4.17
C VAL A 106 18.16 18.29 4.21
N TYR A 107 17.93 19.56 3.85
CA TYR A 107 18.94 20.61 3.82
C TYR A 107 19.04 21.43 5.12
N ARG A 108 18.51 20.91 6.24
CA ARG A 108 18.55 21.58 7.55
C ARG A 108 19.03 20.62 8.62
#